data_AF-A0A367Y4P1-F1
#
_entry.id   AF-A0A367Y4P1-F1
#
_cell.length_a   1.000
_cell.length_b   1.000
_cell.length_c   1.000
_cell.angle_alpha   90.00
_cell.angle_beta   90.00
_cell.angle_gamma   90.00
#
_symmetry.space_group_name_H-M   'P 1'
#
loop_
_entity.id
_entity.type
_entity.pdbx_description
1 polymer ?
#
loop_
_entity_poly.entity_id
_entity_poly.type
_entity_poly.pdbx_seq_one_letter_code
_entity_poly.pdbx_strand_id
1 'polypeptide(L)'
;MFRSLIAPAVRSIRPSAVIMRKPTAPAFIAPIPTIRCFSMSPILQATAGPKKGPRKVKPRRRVRSFEVVNQRGKGNKKKPEPAQKAADASNKNNNKKKKKEAEAVDAASLPKEPEGPVPGTKETVHDLETFMRLIGRRCVELTEEFDNDLETFLRMSSAEMKEKGIDARTRRYLINWRYKFVHGLEPLRTYSRGRKKNGGERKERRVLALRRAMVRLEEKEKWAQEELEAERKGLRVF
;
A
#
# COMPACT_ATOMS: atom_id res chain seq x y z
N MET A 1 37.46 20.71 57.99
CA MET A 1 38.68 20.43 57.20
C MET A 1 38.30 19.50 56.04
N PHE A 2 38.52 19.99 54.80
CA PHE A 2 38.61 19.26 53.53
C PHE A 2 37.47 18.35 53.03
N ARG A 3 36.82 18.79 51.93
CA ARG A 3 36.72 18.12 50.60
C ARG A 3 35.57 18.75 49.80
N SER A 4 35.88 19.73 48.96
CA SER A 4 36.28 19.62 47.55
C SER A 4 35.09 19.48 46.60
N LEU A 5 34.74 20.62 46.01
CA LEU A 5 33.93 20.80 44.82
C LEU A 5 34.52 19.98 43.66
N ILE A 6 33.73 19.08 43.07
CA ILE A 6 34.03 18.46 41.78
C ILE A 6 32.90 18.86 40.83
N ALA A 7 33.12 19.93 40.07
CA ALA A 7 32.28 20.26 38.93
C ALA A 7 32.71 19.41 37.73
N PRO A 8 31.79 18.74 37.02
CA PRO A 8 32.13 18.08 35.77
C PRO A 8 32.29 19.12 34.65
N ALA A 9 33.51 19.26 34.16
CA ALA A 9 33.81 20.02 32.96
C ALA A 9 33.19 19.32 31.73
N VAL A 10 32.03 19.81 31.30
CA VAL A 10 31.40 19.41 30.03
C VAL A 10 32.26 19.94 28.89
N ARG A 11 33.14 19.08 28.36
CA ARG A 11 33.89 19.36 27.13
C ARG A 11 32.91 19.39 25.95
N SER A 12 32.56 20.61 25.54
CA SER A 12 31.91 20.90 24.27
C SER A 12 32.74 20.33 23.11
N ILE A 13 32.35 19.16 22.61
CA ILE A 13 32.84 18.63 21.33
C ILE A 13 32.26 19.54 20.25
N ARG A 14 33.09 20.47 19.75
CA ARG A 14 32.75 21.24 18.56
C ARG A 14 32.76 20.27 17.37
N PRO A 15 31.66 20.08 16.63
CA PRO A 15 31.72 19.31 15.40
C PRO A 15 32.63 20.06 14.43
N SER A 16 33.69 19.39 13.98
CA SER A 16 34.54 19.86 12.89
C SER A 16 33.67 20.17 11.67
N ALA A 17 33.75 21.40 11.18
CA ALA A 17 33.04 21.83 9.98
C ALA A 17 33.45 20.93 8.80
N VAL A 18 32.57 19.99 8.47
CA VAL A 18 32.65 19.24 7.21
C VAL A 18 32.41 20.27 6.11
N ILE A 19 33.48 20.64 5.41
CA ILE A 19 33.43 21.48 4.23
C ILE A 19 32.64 20.70 3.18
N MET A 20 31.33 20.95 3.12
CA MET A 20 30.48 20.48 2.05
C MET A 20 30.99 21.12 0.75
N ARG A 21 31.72 20.34 -0.04
CA ARG A 21 32.04 20.70 -1.42
C ARG A 21 30.70 20.89 -2.13
N LYS A 22 30.41 22.13 -2.53
CA LYS A 22 29.21 22.48 -3.28
C LYS A 22 29.11 21.55 -4.51
N PRO A 23 27.94 20.99 -4.82
CA PRO A 23 27.77 20.26 -6.07
C PRO A 23 28.05 21.23 -7.22
N THR A 24 29.10 20.93 -7.98
CA THR A 24 29.38 21.58 -9.25
C THR A 24 28.15 21.42 -10.12
N ALA A 25 27.53 22.54 -10.51
CA ALA A 25 26.39 22.53 -11.40
C ALA A 25 26.76 21.77 -12.68
N PRO A 26 25.91 20.84 -13.16
CA PRO A 26 26.14 20.22 -14.45
C PRO A 26 26.11 21.31 -15.52
N ALA A 27 27.12 21.31 -16.39
CA ALA A 27 27.24 22.22 -17.51
C ALA A 27 25.91 22.30 -18.26
N PHE A 28 25.42 23.52 -18.42
CA PHE A 28 24.24 23.88 -19.20
C PHE A 28 24.35 23.25 -20.59
N ILE A 29 23.57 22.19 -20.84
CA ILE A 29 23.40 21.64 -22.18
C ILE A 29 22.71 22.75 -22.98
N ALA A 30 23.41 23.29 -23.97
CA ALA A 30 22.88 24.33 -24.83
C ALA A 30 21.54 23.88 -25.44
N PRO A 31 20.52 24.75 -25.47
CA PRO A 31 19.25 24.42 -26.10
C PRO A 31 19.47 24.17 -27.58
N ILE A 32 19.04 23.00 -28.05
CA ILE A 32 18.94 22.67 -29.47
C ILE A 32 18.09 23.78 -30.12
N PRO A 33 18.55 24.40 -31.24
CA PRO A 33 17.76 25.43 -31.91
C PRO A 33 16.45 24.81 -32.40
N THR A 34 15.35 25.25 -31.79
CA THR A 34 14.00 25.05 -32.31
C THR A 34 13.93 25.66 -33.70
N ILE A 35 13.73 24.81 -34.71
CA ILE A 35 13.42 25.20 -36.09
C ILE A 35 12.11 26.00 -36.02
N ARG A 36 12.25 27.32 -36.20
CA ARG A 36 11.14 28.27 -36.29
C ARG A 36 10.49 28.11 -37.65
N CYS A 37 9.25 27.63 -37.62
CA CYS A 37 8.10 28.04 -38.42
C CYS A 37 8.41 28.57 -39.84
N PHE A 38 8.21 27.74 -40.87
CA PHE A 38 7.80 28.26 -42.16
C PHE A 38 6.27 28.39 -42.16
N SER A 39 5.82 29.63 -42.20
CA SER A 39 4.44 30.03 -42.45
C SER A 39 3.99 29.53 -43.83
N MET A 40 2.89 28.79 -43.88
CA MET A 40 2.02 28.80 -45.05
C MET A 40 0.59 29.08 -44.59
N SER A 41 0.10 30.21 -45.09
CA SER A 41 -1.22 30.79 -44.92
C SER A 41 -2.35 29.87 -45.45
N PRO A 42 -3.62 30.19 -45.16
CA PRO A 42 -4.74 29.24 -45.20
C PRO A 42 -5.36 29.13 -46.60
N ILE A 43 -5.79 27.92 -46.97
CA ILE A 43 -6.69 27.70 -48.09
C ILE A 43 -7.89 26.90 -47.61
N LEU A 44 -9.04 27.56 -47.67
CA LEU A 44 -10.38 26.98 -47.57
C LEU A 44 -10.52 25.81 -48.54
N GLN A 45 -10.71 24.59 -48.03
CA GLN A 45 -11.39 23.53 -48.78
C GLN A 45 -12.30 22.72 -47.86
N ALA A 46 -13.61 22.93 -48.06
CA ALA A 46 -14.65 22.03 -47.62
C ALA A 46 -14.41 20.65 -48.25
N THR A 47 -14.13 19.65 -47.42
CA THR A 47 -14.17 18.25 -47.84
C THR A 47 -15.19 17.51 -46.99
N ALA A 48 -16.20 17.00 -47.68
CA ALA A 48 -17.23 16.14 -47.13
C ALA A 48 -16.58 14.94 -46.41
N GLY A 49 -16.85 14.81 -45.12
CA GLY A 49 -16.37 13.67 -44.33
C GLY A 49 -16.90 12.34 -44.89
N PRO A 50 -16.07 11.29 -44.97
CA PRO A 50 -16.47 10.00 -45.52
C PRO A 50 -17.54 9.34 -44.65
N LYS A 51 -18.66 8.95 -45.29
CA LYS A 51 -19.72 8.13 -44.71
C LYS A 51 -19.11 6.89 -44.06
N LYS A 52 -19.25 6.76 -42.73
CA LYS A 52 -18.88 5.56 -41.98
C LYS A 52 -19.74 4.39 -42.47
N GLY A 53 -19.17 3.55 -43.33
CA GLY A 53 -19.82 2.32 -43.79
C GLY A 53 -20.09 1.34 -42.64
N PRO A 54 -21.03 0.39 -42.83
CA PRO A 54 -21.43 -0.56 -41.80
C PRO A 54 -20.24 -1.43 -41.35
N ARG A 55 -20.01 -1.46 -40.04
CA ARG A 55 -18.96 -2.27 -39.41
C ARG A 55 -19.23 -3.74 -39.72
N LYS A 56 -18.36 -4.39 -40.50
CA LYS A 56 -18.35 -5.84 -40.70
C LYS A 56 -18.28 -6.55 -39.35
N VAL A 57 -19.38 -7.18 -38.95
CA VAL A 57 -19.46 -8.08 -37.80
C VAL A 57 -18.61 -9.31 -38.13
N LYS A 58 -17.49 -9.51 -37.42
CA LYS A 58 -16.70 -10.73 -37.56
C LYS A 58 -17.50 -11.92 -37.02
N PRO A 59 -17.58 -13.05 -37.74
CA PRO A 59 -18.27 -14.24 -37.24
C PRO A 59 -17.58 -14.75 -35.97
N ARG A 60 -18.41 -15.07 -34.96
CA ARG A 60 -18.01 -15.75 -33.72
C ARG A 60 -17.21 -17.00 -34.06
N ARG A 61 -15.94 -17.05 -33.62
CA ARG A 61 -15.13 -18.26 -33.69
C ARG A 61 -15.85 -19.38 -32.94
N ARG A 62 -16.16 -20.44 -33.67
CA ARG A 62 -16.63 -21.74 -33.20
C ARG A 62 -15.80 -22.19 -31.99
N VAL A 63 -16.49 -22.50 -30.91
CA VAL A 63 -15.92 -23.11 -29.71
C VAL A 63 -15.30 -24.44 -30.13
N ARG A 64 -13.97 -24.56 -30.02
CA ARG A 64 -13.29 -25.84 -30.23
C ARG A 64 -13.59 -26.70 -29.01
N SER A 65 -14.23 -27.83 -29.28
CA SER A 65 -14.59 -28.89 -28.35
C SER A 65 -13.42 -29.23 -27.43
N PHE A 66 -13.69 -29.25 -26.14
CA PHE A 66 -12.80 -29.74 -25.10
C PHE A 66 -12.65 -31.26 -25.30
N GLU A 67 -11.50 -31.72 -25.78
CA GLU A 67 -11.16 -33.13 -25.75
C GLU A 67 -10.53 -33.44 -24.39
N VAL A 68 -11.27 -34.24 -23.63
CA VAL A 68 -10.89 -34.81 -22.34
C VAL A 68 -9.82 -35.86 -22.59
N VAL A 69 -8.58 -35.58 -22.21
CA VAL A 69 -7.54 -36.62 -22.09
C VAL A 69 -7.31 -36.89 -20.61
N ASN A 70 -8.04 -37.91 -20.14
CA ASN A 70 -7.73 -38.67 -18.93
C ASN A 70 -6.44 -39.46 -19.17
N GLN A 71 -5.37 -39.17 -18.42
CA GLN A 71 -4.31 -40.15 -18.21
C GLN A 71 -4.04 -40.33 -16.72
N ARG A 72 -4.55 -41.48 -16.26
CA ARG A 72 -4.18 -42.15 -15.01
C ARG A 72 -2.70 -42.54 -15.11
N GLY A 73 -1.91 -42.14 -14.12
CA GLY A 73 -0.52 -42.56 -13.95
C GLY A 73 -0.25 -42.87 -12.48
N LYS A 74 -0.51 -44.12 -12.09
CA LYS A 74 -0.20 -44.71 -10.80
C LYS A 74 1.31 -44.66 -10.54
N GLY A 75 1.71 -44.24 -9.34
CA GLY A 75 3.09 -44.31 -8.86
C GLY A 75 3.14 -44.38 -7.33
N ASN A 76 3.00 -45.60 -6.81
CA ASN A 76 3.19 -45.99 -5.41
C ASN A 76 4.67 -45.91 -4.99
N LYS A 77 4.89 -45.90 -3.67
CA LYS A 77 6.15 -46.01 -2.89
C LYS A 77 6.69 -44.62 -2.50
N LYS A 78 6.92 -44.27 -1.22
CA LYS A 78 7.36 -45.06 -0.07
C LYS A 78 6.88 -44.34 1.21
N LYS A 79 6.22 -45.10 2.09
CA LYS A 79 5.92 -44.75 3.48
C LYS A 79 7.17 -45.09 4.30
N PRO A 80 7.80 -44.16 5.03
CA PRO A 80 8.52 -44.50 6.24
C PRO A 80 7.54 -44.47 7.43
N GLU A 81 7.60 -45.55 8.19
CA GLU A 81 6.84 -45.79 9.41
C GLU A 81 7.19 -44.84 10.57
N PRO A 82 6.33 -44.79 11.60
CA PRO A 82 6.33 -43.78 12.63
C PRO A 82 7.13 -44.24 13.85
N ALA A 83 8.16 -43.49 14.24
CA ALA A 83 8.75 -43.62 15.55
C ALA A 83 9.29 -42.26 16.02
N GLN A 84 9.01 -41.94 17.29
CA GLN A 84 9.66 -40.89 18.09
C GLN A 84 9.22 -39.43 17.90
N LYS A 85 7.94 -39.11 18.14
CA LYS A 85 7.52 -37.81 18.73
C LYS A 85 6.30 -37.96 19.63
N ALA A 86 6.41 -38.84 20.63
CA ALA A 86 5.44 -38.97 21.71
C ALA A 86 6.17 -38.86 23.05
N ALA A 87 6.66 -37.67 23.39
CA ALA A 87 7.18 -37.36 24.73
C ALA A 87 7.10 -35.86 25.12
N ASP A 88 6.89 -34.93 24.20
CA ASP A 88 6.82 -33.48 24.52
C ASP A 88 5.43 -32.84 24.34
N ALA A 89 4.36 -33.63 24.44
CA ALA A 89 2.98 -33.15 24.23
C ALA A 89 2.15 -32.99 25.53
N SER A 90 2.72 -33.28 26.71
CA SER A 90 1.96 -33.29 27.97
C SER A 90 2.15 -32.03 28.84
N ASN A 91 3.13 -31.15 28.59
CA ASN A 91 3.38 -29.97 29.44
C ASN A 91 3.05 -28.61 28.79
N LYS A 92 2.14 -28.58 27.81
CA LYS A 92 1.62 -27.32 27.21
C LYS A 92 0.13 -27.08 27.47
N ASN A 93 -0.62 -28.08 27.94
CA ASN A 93 -2.07 -27.96 28.09
C ASN A 93 -2.51 -27.36 29.44
N ASN A 94 -1.67 -27.43 30.48
CA ASN A 94 -2.03 -26.90 31.80
C ASN A 94 -1.90 -25.37 31.88
N ASN A 95 -0.98 -24.78 31.12
CA ASN A 95 -0.81 -23.32 31.09
C ASN A 95 -1.84 -22.62 30.18
N LYS A 96 -2.41 -23.34 29.20
CA LYS A 96 -3.46 -22.82 28.31
C LYS A 96 -4.85 -22.80 28.95
N LYS A 97 -5.11 -23.65 29.95
CA LYS A 97 -6.36 -23.65 30.72
C LYS A 97 -6.36 -22.59 31.82
N LYS A 98 -5.24 -22.44 32.55
CA LYS A 98 -5.13 -21.46 33.64
C LYS A 98 -5.04 -19.99 33.16
N LYS A 99 -4.52 -19.74 31.96
CA LYS A 99 -4.54 -18.40 31.34
C LYS A 99 -5.93 -18.00 30.80
N LYS A 100 -6.81 -18.97 30.54
CA LYS A 100 -8.14 -18.71 29.96
C LYS A 100 -9.20 -18.31 30.99
N GLU A 101 -8.96 -18.56 32.26
CA GLU A 101 -9.87 -18.21 33.36
C GLU A 101 -9.55 -16.85 33.99
N ALA A 102 -8.31 -16.35 33.85
CA ALA A 102 -7.91 -15.03 34.34
C ALA A 102 -8.21 -13.86 33.36
N GLU A 103 -8.53 -14.13 32.09
CA GLU A 103 -8.92 -13.11 31.10
C GLU A 103 -10.44 -12.92 30.98
N ALA A 104 -11.24 -13.70 31.71
CA ALA A 104 -12.71 -13.69 31.58
C ALA A 104 -13.42 -12.63 32.46
N VAL A 105 -12.73 -12.02 33.43
CA VAL A 105 -13.35 -11.11 34.41
C VAL A 105 -13.12 -9.62 34.13
N ASP A 106 -12.18 -9.26 33.25
CA ASP A 106 -11.91 -7.87 32.83
C ASP A 106 -12.46 -7.53 31.42
N ALA A 107 -13.22 -8.43 30.80
CA ALA A 107 -13.77 -8.25 29.44
C ALA A 107 -15.09 -7.45 29.41
N ALA A 108 -15.60 -6.98 30.55
CA ALA A 108 -16.93 -6.36 30.65
C ALA A 108 -16.94 -4.81 30.57
N SER A 109 -15.80 -4.13 30.38
CA SER A 109 -15.75 -2.66 30.32
C SER A 109 -15.00 -2.06 29.13
N LEU A 110 -14.65 -2.86 28.11
CA LEU A 110 -14.11 -2.30 26.86
C LEU A 110 -15.28 -1.82 25.98
N PRO A 111 -15.30 -0.55 25.54
CA PRO A 111 -16.32 -0.07 24.62
C PRO A 111 -16.30 -0.96 23.37
N LYS A 112 -17.49 -1.49 23.06
CA LYS A 112 -17.75 -2.33 21.90
C LYS A 112 -17.37 -1.54 20.64
N GLU A 113 -16.18 -1.81 20.11
CA GLU A 113 -15.75 -1.29 18.80
C GLU A 113 -16.85 -1.59 17.77
N PRO A 114 -17.31 -0.60 16.99
CA PRO A 114 -18.47 -0.77 16.12
C PRO A 114 -18.21 -1.88 15.11
N GLU A 115 -19.18 -2.79 15.03
CA GLU A 115 -19.16 -3.99 14.20
C GLU A 115 -19.16 -3.62 12.71
N GLY A 116 -17.95 -3.45 12.15
CA GLY A 116 -17.73 -3.09 10.75
C GLY A 116 -18.19 -1.65 10.41
N PRO A 117 -17.74 -1.10 9.27
CA PRO A 117 -18.21 0.21 8.83
C PRO A 117 -19.69 0.09 8.43
N VAL A 118 -20.60 0.47 9.34
CA VAL A 118 -22.00 0.75 9.01
C VAL A 118 -21.98 1.80 7.90
N PRO A 119 -22.67 1.57 6.78
CA PRO A 119 -22.55 2.47 5.67
C PRO A 119 -23.34 3.74 6.01
N GLY A 120 -22.68 4.89 5.99
CA GLY A 120 -23.27 6.16 6.43
C GLY A 120 -24.39 6.60 5.50
N THR A 121 -25.59 6.81 6.02
CA THR A 121 -26.70 7.42 5.27
C THR A 121 -26.63 8.94 5.40
N LYS A 122 -27.41 9.65 4.57
CA LYS A 122 -27.52 11.11 4.64
C LYS A 122 -28.00 11.59 6.01
N GLU A 123 -28.81 10.79 6.69
CA GLU A 123 -29.33 11.10 8.03
C GLU A 123 -28.28 10.95 9.12
N THR A 124 -27.23 10.17 8.88
CA THR A 124 -26.19 9.90 9.89
C THR A 124 -25.02 10.88 9.79
N VAL A 125 -24.78 11.45 8.60
CA VAL A 125 -23.56 12.21 8.32
C VAL A 125 -23.90 13.69 8.19
N HIS A 126 -23.67 14.42 9.28
CA HIS A 126 -23.80 15.88 9.34
C HIS A 126 -22.45 16.59 9.26
N ASP A 127 -21.36 15.93 9.68
CA ASP A 127 -20.02 16.53 9.71
C ASP A 127 -19.18 16.18 8.49
N LEU A 128 -18.34 17.13 8.06
CA LEU A 128 -17.42 16.94 6.95
C LEU A 128 -16.33 15.91 7.26
N GLU A 129 -15.77 15.95 8.46
CA GLU A 129 -14.71 15.02 8.88
C GLU A 129 -15.20 13.56 8.82
N THR A 130 -16.41 13.33 9.35
CA THR A 130 -17.09 12.03 9.31
C THR A 130 -17.32 11.57 7.87
N PHE A 131 -17.78 12.46 6.99
CA PHE A 131 -17.95 12.17 5.56
C PHE A 131 -16.62 11.75 4.90
N MET A 132 -15.55 12.53 5.10
CA MET A 132 -14.25 12.29 4.50
C MET A 132 -13.61 10.99 5.02
N ARG A 133 -13.83 10.67 6.30
CA ARG A 133 -13.39 9.41 6.91
C ARG A 133 -14.10 8.19 6.28
N LEU A 134 -15.41 8.28 6.05
CA LEU A 134 -16.22 7.19 5.48
C LEU A 134 -15.89 6.90 4.02
N ILE A 135 -15.67 7.92 3.18
CA ILE A 135 -15.25 7.72 1.78
C ILE A 135 -13.78 7.25 1.68
N GLY A 136 -12.96 7.59 2.68
CA GLY A 136 -11.56 7.18 2.82
C GLY A 136 -10.59 7.82 1.82
N ARG A 137 -9.60 7.05 1.36
CA ARG A 137 -8.55 7.48 0.39
C ARG A 137 -7.67 8.66 0.84
N ARG A 138 -7.49 8.85 2.15
CA ARG A 138 -6.75 9.97 2.76
C ARG A 138 -7.39 11.35 2.46
N CYS A 139 -8.72 11.40 2.39
CA CYS A 139 -9.44 12.66 2.25
C CYS A 139 -9.60 13.44 3.57
N VAL A 140 -9.18 12.87 4.71
CA VAL A 140 -9.22 13.54 6.03
C VAL A 140 -8.26 14.73 6.07
N GLU A 141 -7.12 14.63 5.38
CA GLU A 141 -6.15 15.74 5.25
C GLU A 141 -6.76 16.96 4.53
N LEU A 142 -7.86 16.78 3.79
CA LEU A 142 -8.46 17.83 2.98
C LEU A 142 -9.52 18.67 3.71
N THR A 143 -9.78 18.39 4.99
CA THR A 143 -10.83 19.10 5.74
C THR A 143 -10.45 20.55 6.03
N GLU A 144 -9.15 20.83 6.16
CA GLU A 144 -8.60 22.17 6.39
C GLU A 144 -8.92 23.11 5.22
N GLU A 145 -8.88 22.63 3.98
CA GLU A 145 -9.21 23.45 2.80
C GLU A 145 -10.69 23.74 2.66
N PHE A 146 -11.58 23.00 3.34
CA PHE A 146 -13.03 23.19 3.29
C PHE A 146 -13.58 23.84 4.56
N ASP A 147 -12.72 24.43 5.40
CA ASP A 147 -13.11 25.11 6.62
C ASP A 147 -13.91 24.20 7.60
N ASN A 148 -13.70 22.88 7.50
CA ASN A 148 -14.44 21.82 8.21
C ASN A 148 -15.97 21.82 8.02
N ASP A 149 -16.49 22.56 7.04
CA ASP A 149 -17.93 22.69 6.81
C ASP A 149 -18.42 21.84 5.62
N LEU A 150 -19.48 21.07 5.86
CA LEU A 150 -20.07 20.18 4.87
C LEU A 150 -20.79 20.95 3.78
N GLU A 151 -21.48 22.05 4.12
CA GLU A 151 -22.22 22.83 3.12
C GLU A 151 -21.29 23.50 2.11
N THR A 152 -20.19 24.05 2.60
CA THR A 152 -19.12 24.63 1.78
C THR A 152 -18.59 23.60 0.78
N PHE A 153 -18.31 22.38 1.22
CA PHE A 153 -17.90 21.28 0.34
C PHE A 153 -18.95 20.93 -0.74
N LEU A 154 -20.24 20.89 -0.37
CA LEU A 154 -21.31 20.56 -1.30
C LEU A 154 -21.50 21.64 -2.37
N ARG A 155 -21.33 22.92 -2.03
CA ARG A 155 -21.48 24.04 -2.97
C ARG A 155 -20.29 24.19 -3.92
N MET A 156 -19.08 23.92 -3.44
CA MET A 156 -17.84 24.24 -4.15
C MET A 156 -17.72 23.66 -5.57
N SER A 157 -17.28 24.46 -6.54
CA SER A 157 -17.10 23.99 -7.91
C SER A 157 -15.77 23.24 -8.12
N SER A 158 -15.63 22.56 -9.26
CA SER A 158 -14.37 21.90 -9.61
C SER A 158 -13.21 22.89 -9.87
N ALA A 159 -13.53 24.14 -10.21
CA ALA A 159 -12.54 25.19 -10.43
C ALA A 159 -11.98 25.68 -9.08
N GLU A 160 -12.86 25.98 -8.13
CA GLU A 160 -12.46 26.39 -6.76
C GLU A 160 -11.62 25.31 -6.06
N MET A 161 -12.00 24.02 -6.19
CA MET A 161 -11.19 22.93 -5.64
C MET A 161 -9.79 22.84 -6.27
N LYS A 162 -9.62 23.30 -7.53
CA LYS A 162 -8.30 23.35 -8.17
C LYS A 162 -7.49 24.52 -7.63
N GLU A 163 -8.13 25.67 -7.38
CA GLU A 163 -7.49 26.87 -6.81
C GLU A 163 -7.01 26.62 -5.38
N LYS A 164 -7.79 25.89 -4.57
CA LYS A 164 -7.38 25.42 -3.23
C LYS A 164 -6.25 24.36 -3.24
N GLY A 165 -5.74 23.95 -4.41
CA GLY A 165 -4.59 23.06 -4.50
C GLY A 165 -4.89 21.56 -4.45
N ILE A 166 -6.17 21.15 -4.54
CA ILE A 166 -6.52 19.73 -4.49
C ILE A 166 -6.09 19.01 -5.78
N ASP A 167 -5.44 17.84 -5.64
CA ASP A 167 -5.04 17.01 -6.79
C ASP A 167 -6.25 16.63 -7.67
N ALA A 168 -6.03 16.61 -8.98
CA ALA A 168 -7.07 16.33 -9.97
C ALA A 168 -7.74 14.96 -9.76
N ARG A 169 -7.00 13.96 -9.27
CA ARG A 169 -7.57 12.64 -8.97
C ARG A 169 -8.52 12.71 -7.78
N THR A 170 -8.10 13.35 -6.70
CA THR A 170 -8.88 13.44 -5.47
C THR A 170 -10.11 14.30 -5.71
N ARG A 171 -9.97 15.42 -6.43
CA ARG A 171 -11.10 16.26 -6.85
C ARG A 171 -12.17 15.50 -7.62
N ARG A 172 -11.81 14.72 -8.65
CA ARG A 172 -12.78 13.88 -9.40
C ARG A 172 -13.48 12.86 -8.51
N TYR A 173 -12.76 12.30 -7.54
CA TYR A 173 -13.32 11.36 -6.59
C TYR A 173 -14.35 12.02 -5.66
N LEU A 174 -14.02 13.19 -5.13
CA LEU A 174 -14.90 13.98 -4.25
C LEU A 174 -16.17 14.42 -4.97
N ILE A 175 -16.06 14.94 -6.20
CA ILE A 175 -17.24 15.37 -7.00
C ILE A 175 -18.20 14.18 -7.25
N ASN A 176 -17.64 13.01 -7.57
CA ASN A 176 -18.45 11.81 -7.77
C ASN A 176 -19.17 11.37 -6.49
N TRP A 177 -18.50 11.45 -5.34
CA TRP A 177 -19.10 11.13 -4.04
C TRP A 177 -20.13 12.16 -3.61
N ARG A 178 -19.88 13.45 -3.85
CA ARG A 178 -20.85 14.51 -3.65
C ARG A 178 -22.14 14.22 -4.41
N TYR A 179 -22.03 13.89 -5.69
CA TYR A 179 -23.20 13.52 -6.51
C TYR A 179 -23.97 12.36 -5.88
N LYS A 180 -23.29 11.27 -5.52
CA LYS A 180 -23.92 10.11 -4.85
C LYS A 180 -24.59 10.47 -3.53
N PHE A 181 -23.97 11.34 -2.74
CA PHE A 181 -24.47 11.79 -1.44
C PHE A 181 -25.74 12.65 -1.59
N VAL A 182 -25.73 13.62 -2.50
CA VAL A 182 -26.88 14.50 -2.76
C VAL A 182 -28.09 13.68 -3.26
N HIS A 183 -27.84 12.71 -4.14
CA HIS A 183 -28.90 11.87 -4.72
C HIS A 183 -29.26 10.63 -3.89
N GLY A 184 -28.56 10.35 -2.79
CA GLY A 184 -28.83 9.18 -1.95
C GLY A 184 -28.65 7.83 -2.68
N LEU A 185 -27.80 7.78 -3.71
CA LEU A 185 -27.66 6.61 -4.60
C LEU A 185 -26.96 5.43 -3.95
N GLU A 186 -25.95 5.69 -3.13
CA GLU A 186 -25.12 4.68 -2.48
C GLU A 186 -24.86 5.11 -1.04
N PRO A 187 -24.85 4.16 -0.09
CA PRO A 187 -24.49 4.49 1.27
C PRO A 187 -22.96 4.65 1.35
N LEU A 188 -22.50 5.53 2.24
CA LEU A 188 -21.09 5.95 2.28
C LEU A 188 -20.21 4.77 2.73
N ARG A 189 -19.28 4.38 1.85
CA ARG A 189 -18.34 3.28 2.09
C ARG A 189 -16.98 3.58 1.45
N THR A 190 -15.93 3.00 2.01
CA THR A 190 -14.58 3.06 1.43
C THR A 190 -14.45 2.17 0.18
N TYR A 191 -14.23 2.79 -0.98
CA TYR A 191 -13.77 2.06 -2.18
C TYR A 191 -12.25 2.09 -2.27
N SER A 192 -11.59 1.00 -1.86
CA SER A 192 -10.14 0.86 -1.95
C SER A 192 -9.65 0.83 -3.40
N ARG A 193 -8.41 1.27 -3.61
CA ARG A 193 -7.76 1.20 -4.91
C ARG A 193 -7.13 -0.16 -5.12
N GLY A 194 -7.26 -0.72 -6.33
CA GLY A 194 -6.53 -1.91 -6.71
C GLY A 194 -5.01 -1.71 -6.54
N ARG A 195 -4.37 -2.57 -5.75
CA ARG A 195 -2.92 -2.62 -5.57
C ARG A 195 -2.37 -3.84 -6.32
N LYS A 196 -1.20 -3.70 -6.94
CA LYS A 196 -0.55 -4.81 -7.64
C LYS A 196 0.10 -5.74 -6.62
N LYS A 197 -0.21 -7.04 -6.66
CA LYS A 197 0.49 -8.06 -5.90
C LYS A 197 1.87 -8.31 -6.53
N ASN A 198 2.95 -8.31 -5.74
CA ASN A 198 4.31 -8.64 -6.16
C ASN A 198 4.81 -7.89 -7.44
N GLY A 199 4.41 -6.64 -7.63
CA GLY A 199 4.79 -5.84 -8.81
C GLY A 199 3.94 -6.10 -10.07
N GLY A 200 2.94 -6.96 -9.99
CA GLY A 200 2.05 -7.38 -11.08
C GLY A 200 2.56 -8.63 -11.81
N GLU A 201 1.69 -9.21 -12.64
CA GLU A 201 1.89 -10.51 -13.31
C GLU A 201 3.27 -10.65 -13.98
N ARG A 202 3.67 -9.66 -14.79
CA ARG A 202 4.94 -9.71 -15.54
C ARG A 202 6.18 -9.70 -14.66
N LYS A 203 6.13 -9.04 -13.50
CA LYS A 203 7.29 -8.89 -12.59
C LYS A 203 7.25 -9.88 -11.44
N GLU A 204 6.15 -10.61 -11.25
CA GLU A 204 5.93 -11.46 -10.09
C GLU A 204 7.04 -12.50 -9.90
N ARG A 205 7.39 -13.25 -10.96
CA ARG A 205 8.45 -14.28 -10.88
C ARG A 205 9.79 -13.69 -10.46
N ARG A 206 10.15 -12.51 -10.98
CA ARG A 206 11.40 -11.81 -10.64
C ARG A 206 11.38 -11.35 -9.17
N VAL A 207 10.30 -10.71 -8.72
CA VAL A 207 10.17 -10.23 -7.33
C VAL A 207 10.21 -11.38 -6.34
N LEU A 208 9.56 -12.50 -6.65
CA LEU A 208 9.58 -13.70 -5.81
C LEU A 208 10.97 -14.35 -5.77
N ALA A 209 11.67 -14.43 -6.91
CA ALA A 209 13.03 -14.96 -6.96
C ALA A 209 14.00 -14.11 -6.14
N LEU A 210 13.93 -12.78 -6.26
CA LEU A 210 14.75 -11.85 -5.47
C LEU A 210 14.46 -12.00 -3.98
N ARG A 211 13.18 -12.03 -3.57
CA ARG A 211 12.80 -12.23 -2.16
C ARG A 211 13.34 -13.55 -1.62
N ARG A 212 13.23 -14.64 -2.38
CA ARG A 212 13.77 -15.96 -1.99
C ARG A 212 15.30 -15.96 -1.90
N ALA A 213 16.00 -15.23 -2.79
CA ALA A 213 17.44 -15.13 -2.73
C ALA A 213 17.91 -14.39 -1.48
N MET A 214 17.26 -13.27 -1.12
CA MET A 214 17.56 -12.51 0.10
C MET A 214 17.37 -13.36 1.36
N VAL A 215 16.24 -14.07 1.46
CA VAL A 215 15.97 -14.97 2.61
C VAL A 215 17.06 -16.02 2.76
N ARG A 216 17.54 -16.63 1.66
CA ARG A 216 18.64 -17.61 1.73
C ARG A 216 19.97 -17.01 2.17
N LEU A 217 20.23 -15.74 1.84
CA LEU A 217 21.44 -15.05 2.31
C LEU A 217 21.34 -14.78 3.81
N GLU A 218 20.19 -14.27 4.27
CA GLU A 218 19.92 -14.05 5.70
C GLU A 218 20.02 -15.33 6.52
N GLU A 219 19.52 -16.47 6.01
CA GLU A 219 19.64 -17.77 6.68
C GLU A 219 21.10 -18.22 6.80
N LYS A 220 21.91 -18.02 5.76
CA LYS A 220 23.35 -18.32 5.79
C LYS A 220 24.09 -17.43 6.77
N GLU A 221 23.76 -16.14 6.82
CA GLU A 221 24.36 -15.20 7.76
C GLU A 221 23.99 -15.54 9.20
N LYS A 222 22.73 -15.88 9.46
CA LYS A 222 22.28 -16.33 10.79
C LYS A 222 22.97 -17.61 11.23
N TRP A 223 23.06 -18.60 10.34
CA TRP A 223 23.79 -19.83 10.63
C TRP A 223 25.26 -19.57 10.97
N ALA A 224 25.94 -18.72 10.19
CA ALA A 224 27.31 -18.33 10.46
C ALA A 224 27.46 -17.57 11.80
N GLN A 225 26.49 -16.70 12.13
CA GLN A 225 26.44 -16.02 13.42
C GLN A 225 26.25 -17.00 14.58
N GLU A 226 25.36 -17.97 14.44
CA GLU A 226 25.13 -19.02 15.44
C GLU A 226 26.38 -19.88 15.66
N GLU A 227 27.09 -20.24 14.59
CA GLU A 227 28.39 -20.93 14.70
C GLU A 227 29.42 -20.09 15.46
N LEU A 228 29.57 -18.80 15.10
CA LEU A 228 30.48 -17.87 15.78
C LEU A 228 30.09 -17.68 17.27
N GLU A 229 28.80 -17.65 17.57
CA GLU A 229 28.32 -17.56 18.96
C GLU A 229 28.57 -18.86 19.75
N ALA A 230 28.43 -20.02 19.12
CA ALA A 230 28.72 -21.32 19.73
C ALA A 230 30.21 -21.46 20.07
N GLU A 231 31.10 -20.99 19.18
CA GLU A 231 32.54 -20.89 19.44
C GLU A 231 32.84 -19.98 20.62
N ARG A 232 32.27 -18.77 20.64
CA ARG A 232 32.46 -17.82 21.76
C ARG A 232 32.01 -18.39 23.10
N LYS A 233 30.96 -19.21 23.10
CA LYS A 233 30.45 -19.89 24.31
C LYS A 233 31.25 -21.14 24.68
N GLY A 234 32.19 -21.59 23.85
CA GLY A 234 32.95 -22.82 24.06
C GLY A 234 32.13 -24.11 23.92
N LEU A 235 30.96 -24.03 23.28
CA LEU A 235 30.02 -25.15 23.12
C LEU A 235 30.20 -25.91 21.78
N ARG A 236 31.12 -25.46 20.92
CA ARG A 236 31.43 -26.12 19.66
C ARG A 236 32.22 -27.40 19.94
N VAL A 237 31.53 -28.53 20.03
CA VAL A 237 32.16 -29.85 20.06
C VAL A 237 32.64 -30.15 18.64
N PHE A 238 33.96 -30.22 18.46
CA PHE A 238 34.60 -30.65 17.22
C PHE A 238 34.41 -32.15 16.98
#